data_AF-A0A3N5UHQ1-F1
#
_entry.id   AF-A0A3N5UHQ1-F1
#
_cell.length_a   1.000
_cell.length_b   1.000
_cell.length_c   1.000
_cell.angle_alpha   90.00
_cell.angle_beta   90.00
_cell.angle_gamma   90.00
#
_symmetry.space_group_name_H-M   'P 1'
#
loop_
_entity.id
_entity.type
_entity.pdbx_description
1 polymer ?
#
loop_
_entity_poly.entity_id
_entity_poly.type
_entity_poly.pdbx_seq_one_letter_code
_entity_poly.pdbx_strand_id
1 'polypeptide(L)'
;PSAELKPNQTDQDDLPPYEVLDSILKGYIEELKGAGELISMGFDPSIVEDVISRVDRNEYKRHQAAPGLKVTTKAFGYGRRYPLAQRYNKSLLKK
;
A
#
# COMPACT_ATOMS: atom_id res chain seq x y z
N PRO A 1 11.28 -13.85 0.16
CA PRO A 1 11.83 -12.96 -0.90
C PRO A 1 12.87 -12.04 -0.24
N SER A 2 13.98 -11.77 -0.94
CA SER A 2 15.08 -10.96 -0.41
C SER A 2 15.40 -9.85 -1.40
N ALA A 3 15.50 -8.62 -0.90
CA ALA A 3 15.96 -7.47 -1.68
C ALA A 3 17.48 -7.47 -1.97
N GLU A 4 18.26 -8.42 -1.43
CA GLU A 4 19.73 -8.57 -1.64
C GLU A 4 20.59 -7.31 -1.38
N LEU A 5 20.08 -6.30 -0.64
CA LEU A 5 20.84 -5.06 -0.38
C LEU A 5 21.84 -5.22 0.78
N LYS A 6 21.68 -6.25 1.63
CA LYS A 6 22.57 -6.61 2.74
C LYS A 6 22.65 -8.14 2.93
N PRO A 7 23.74 -8.68 3.52
CA PRO A 7 23.86 -10.11 3.80
C PRO A 7 22.71 -10.59 4.70
N ASN A 8 22.05 -11.70 4.31
CA ASN A 8 20.91 -12.32 5.01
C ASN A 8 19.64 -11.46 5.16
N GLN A 9 19.50 -10.37 4.40
CA GLN A 9 18.29 -9.54 4.45
C GLN A 9 17.08 -10.35 3.93
N THR A 10 15.97 -10.31 4.66
CA THR A 10 14.69 -10.82 4.17
C THR A 10 13.66 -9.69 4.13
N ASP A 11 12.76 -9.72 3.14
CA ASP A 11 11.72 -8.70 3.03
C ASP A 11 10.75 -8.70 4.23
N GLN A 12 10.75 -9.79 5.00
CA GLN A 12 9.98 -9.94 6.24
C GLN A 12 10.61 -9.22 7.44
N ASP A 13 11.82 -8.68 7.30
CA ASP A 13 12.46 -7.88 8.36
C ASP A 13 11.71 -6.54 8.55
N ASP A 14 11.13 -5.99 7.47
CA ASP A 14 10.51 -4.66 7.43
C ASP A 14 9.01 -4.67 7.07
N LEU A 15 8.45 -5.83 6.71
CA LEU A 15 7.07 -5.98 6.25
C LEU A 15 6.32 -7.05 7.07
N PRO A 16 4.99 -6.88 7.24
CA PRO A 16 4.17 -7.95 7.80
C PRO A 16 4.19 -9.18 6.86
N PRO A 17 3.76 -10.36 7.35
CA PRO A 17 3.61 -11.54 6.51
C PRO A 17 2.81 -11.23 5.24
N TYR A 18 3.24 -11.75 4.09
CA TYR A 18 2.63 -11.41 2.79
C TYR A 18 1.12 -11.68 2.75
N GLU A 19 0.64 -12.72 3.43
CA GLU A 19 -0.80 -13.00 3.52
C GLU A 19 -1.60 -11.83 4.13
N VAL A 20 -1.03 -11.19 5.16
CA VAL A 20 -1.61 -10.01 5.81
C VAL A 20 -1.44 -8.79 4.91
N LEU A 21 -0.25 -8.59 4.36
CA LEU A 21 0.07 -7.46 3.49
C LEU A 21 -0.85 -7.42 2.26
N ASP A 22 -0.97 -8.54 1.56
CA ASP A 22 -1.74 -8.66 0.32
C ASP A 22 -3.24 -8.47 0.59
N SER A 23 -3.73 -8.95 1.73
CA SER A 23 -5.11 -8.73 2.15
C SER A 23 -5.41 -7.25 2.39
N ILE A 24 -4.50 -6.52 3.05
CA ILE A 24 -4.61 -5.07 3.27
C ILE A 24 -4.51 -4.32 1.94
N LEU A 25 -3.55 -4.67 1.07
CA LEU A 25 -3.37 -4.04 -0.22
C LEU A 25 -4.59 -4.23 -1.13
N LYS A 26 -5.16 -5.44 -1.17
CA LYS A 26 -6.38 -5.72 -1.92
C LYS A 26 -7.54 -4.85 -1.43
N GLY A 27 -7.76 -4.81 -0.12
CA GLY A 27 -8.82 -3.99 0.47
C GLY A 27 -8.64 -2.50 0.17
N TYR A 28 -7.41 -1.99 0.32
CA TYR A 28 -7.12 -0.57 0.13
C TYR A 28 -7.12 -0.13 -1.35
N ILE A 29 -6.52 -0.93 -2.24
CA ILE A 29 -6.30 -0.56 -3.65
C ILE A 29 -7.45 -1.01 -4.54
N GLU A 30 -7.86 -2.27 -4.45
CA GLU A 30 -8.90 -2.83 -5.32
C GLU A 30 -10.29 -2.47 -4.82
N GLU A 31 -10.54 -2.64 -3.52
CA GLU A 31 -11.87 -2.46 -2.91
C GLU A 31 -12.13 -1.02 -2.41
N LEU A 32 -11.13 -0.13 -2.44
CA LEU A 32 -11.19 1.27 -1.95
C LEU A 32 -11.60 1.41 -0.48
N LYS A 33 -11.33 0.40 0.34
CA LYS A 33 -11.63 0.46 1.78
C LYS A 33 -10.73 1.47 2.48
N GLY A 34 -11.33 2.24 3.39
CA GLY A 34 -10.60 3.10 4.30
C GLY A 34 -9.89 2.30 5.40
N ALA A 35 -8.89 2.93 6.02
CA ALA A 35 -8.19 2.39 7.19
C ALA A 35 -9.15 1.88 8.30
N GLY A 36 -10.22 2.63 8.60
CA GLY A 36 -11.20 2.21 9.61
C GLY A 36 -11.95 0.93 9.24
N GLU A 37 -12.27 0.75 7.97
CA GLU A 37 -12.92 -0.47 7.48
C GLU A 37 -11.96 -1.66 7.56
N LEU A 38 -10.69 -1.46 7.17
CA LEU A 38 -9.66 -2.51 7.29
C LEU A 38 -9.43 -2.91 8.75
N ILE A 39 -9.38 -1.94 9.67
CA ILE A 39 -9.27 -2.23 11.11
C ILE A 39 -10.50 -3.01 11.60
N SER A 40 -11.70 -2.64 11.15
CA SER A 40 -12.93 -3.36 11.51
C SER A 40 -12.99 -4.80 10.98
N MET A 41 -12.23 -5.10 9.93
CA MET A 41 -12.04 -6.46 9.41
C MET A 41 -11.07 -7.30 10.25
N GLY A 42 -10.49 -6.74 11.31
CA GLY A 42 -9.61 -7.44 12.25
C GLY A 42 -8.11 -7.29 11.99
N PHE A 43 -7.71 -6.40 11.08
CA PHE A 43 -6.29 -6.07 10.88
C PHE A 43 -5.77 -5.14 11.98
N ASP A 44 -4.51 -5.33 12.36
CA ASP A 44 -3.85 -4.47 13.35
C ASP A 44 -3.78 -3.00 12.85
N PRO A 45 -4.23 -2.01 13.64
CA PRO A 45 -4.22 -0.61 13.25
C PRO A 45 -2.84 -0.08 12.83
N SER A 46 -1.78 -0.48 13.54
CA SER A 46 -0.43 -0.01 13.26
C SER A 46 0.08 -0.52 11.91
N ILE A 47 -0.24 -1.78 11.59
CA ILE A 47 0.11 -2.40 10.30
C ILE A 47 -0.67 -1.73 9.18
N VAL A 48 -1.98 -1.52 9.34
CA VAL A 48 -2.83 -0.87 8.33
C VAL A 48 -2.31 0.54 8.02
N GLU A 49 -2.00 1.32 9.05
CA GLU A 49 -1.48 2.69 8.89
C GLU A 49 -0.11 2.72 8.21
N ASP A 50 0.82 1.84 8.59
CA ASP A 50 2.14 1.77 7.96
C ASP A 50 2.03 1.36 6.47
N VAL A 51 1.24 0.33 6.16
CA VAL A 51 1.04 -0.14 4.79
C VAL A 51 0.44 0.97 3.91
N ILE A 52 -0.62 1.64 4.36
CA ILE A 52 -1.24 2.74 3.62
C ILE A 52 -0.23 3.88 3.40
N SER A 53 0.50 4.26 4.45
CA SER A 53 1.53 5.31 4.38
C SER A 53 2.64 4.95 3.40
N ARG A 54 3.09 3.70 3.38
CA ARG A 54 4.07 3.21 2.40
C ARG A 54 3.51 3.22 0.99
N VAL A 55 2.27 2.80 0.78
CA VAL A 55 1.62 2.87 -0.54
C VAL A 55 1.66 4.31 -1.02
N ASP A 56 1.10 5.25 -0.26
CA ASP A 56 0.98 6.65 -0.70
C ASP A 56 2.34 7.33 -0.91
N ARG A 57 3.31 7.14 -0.01
CA ARG A 57 4.65 7.74 -0.16
C ARG A 57 5.43 7.22 -1.36
N ASN A 58 5.19 5.99 -1.80
CA ASN A 58 5.90 5.40 -2.93
C ASN A 58 5.22 5.68 -4.30
N GLU A 59 4.25 6.59 -4.36
CA GLU A 59 3.58 6.95 -5.62
C GLU A 59 4.55 7.50 -6.68
N TYR A 60 5.58 8.23 -6.24
CA TYR A 60 6.62 8.75 -7.14
C TYR A 60 7.40 7.65 -7.87
N LYS A 61 7.65 6.52 -7.20
CA LYS A 61 8.33 5.37 -7.82
C LYS A 61 7.44 4.74 -8.90
N ARG A 62 6.13 4.66 -8.64
CA ARG A 62 5.16 4.07 -9.58
C ARG A 62 4.94 4.91 -10.82
N HIS A 63 4.99 6.23 -10.71
CA HIS A 63 4.91 7.11 -11.87
C HIS A 63 6.11 6.98 -12.81
N GLN A 64 7.26 6.53 -12.29
CA GLN A 64 8.47 6.28 -13.08
C GLN A 64 8.57 4.83 -13.60
N ALA A 65 7.62 3.97 -13.21
CA ALA A 65 7.64 2.57 -13.62
C ALA A 65 7.28 2.42 -15.10
N ALA A 66 7.94 1.49 -15.78
CA ALA A 66 7.61 1.13 -17.16
C ALA A 66 6.16 0.58 -17.24
N PRO A 67 5.48 0.72 -18.39
CA PRO A 67 4.18 0.11 -18.60
C PRO A 67 4.21 -1.41 -18.36
N GLY A 68 3.28 -1.92 -17.57
CA GLY A 68 3.13 -3.33 -17.26
C GLY A 68 1.77 -3.89 -17.67
N LEU A 69 1.69 -5.22 -17.84
CA LEU A 69 0.42 -5.90 -18.11
C LEU A 69 -0.49 -5.86 -16.88
N LYS A 70 -1.76 -5.51 -17.11
CA LYS A 70 -2.78 -5.47 -16.06
C LYS A 70 -3.37 -6.87 -15.85
N VAL A 71 -3.25 -7.41 -14.64
CA VAL A 71 -3.81 -8.71 -14.24
C VAL A 71 -4.90 -8.63 -13.17
N THR A 72 -5.08 -7.47 -12.52
CA THR A 72 -6.09 -7.23 -11.48
C THR A 72 -7.14 -6.21 -11.93
N THR A 73 -8.23 -6.06 -11.15
CA THR A 73 -9.32 -5.11 -11.47
C THR A 73 -8.86 -3.65 -11.43
N LYS A 74 -8.01 -3.31 -10.46
CA LYS A 74 -7.34 -2.00 -10.33
C LYS A 74 -5.83 -2.18 -10.31
N ALA A 75 -5.18 -1.57 -11.29
CA ALA A 75 -3.72 -1.50 -11.39
C ALA A 75 -3.24 -0.07 -11.14
N PHE A 76 -1.99 0.07 -10.68
CA PHE A 76 -1.32 1.35 -10.48
C PHE A 76 -1.06 2.15 -11.78
N GLY A 77 -1.25 1.54 -12.95
CA GLY A 77 -1.33 2.23 -14.25
C GLY A 77 -2.72 2.82 -14.48
N TYR A 78 -3.36 2.57 -15.63
CA TYR A 78 -4.65 3.18 -15.97
C TYR A 78 -5.88 2.70 -15.14
N GLY A 79 -5.69 2.28 -13.88
CA GLY A 79 -6.75 2.03 -12.90
C GLY A 79 -6.75 3.01 -11.72
N ARG A 80 -5.59 3.28 -11.09
CA ARG A 80 -5.46 4.13 -9.89
C ARG A 80 -4.68 5.39 -10.22
N ARG A 81 -5.35 6.55 -10.23
CA ARG A 81 -4.73 7.87 -10.45
C ARG A 81 -4.70 8.66 -9.16
N TYR A 82 -3.51 8.81 -8.57
CA TYR A 82 -3.30 9.56 -7.33
C TYR A 82 -2.24 10.65 -7.53
N PRO A 83 -2.39 11.80 -6.84
CA PRO A 83 -1.42 12.89 -6.95
C PRO A 83 -0.05 12.50 -6.38
N LEU A 84 1.02 12.93 -7.07
CA LEU A 84 2.40 12.78 -6.60
C LEU A 84 2.70 13.67 -5.39
N ALA A 85 2.34 14.95 -5.49
CA ALA A 85 2.49 15.92 -4.41
C ALA A 85 1.15 16.03 -3.67
N GLN A 86 1.05 15.41 -2.50
CA GLN A 86 -0.14 15.45 -1.67
C GLN A 86 0.23 15.48 -0.18
N ARG A 87 -0.58 16.17 0.62
CA ARG A 87 -0.51 16.21 2.09
C ARG A 87 -1.86 15.81 2.69
N TYR A 88 -2.44 14.77 2.14
CA TYR A 88 -3.66 14.15 2.62
C TYR A 88 -3.37 13.49 3.96
N ASN A 89 -3.88 14.08 5.03
CA ASN A 89 -3.80 13.52 6.36
C ASN A 89 -5.22 13.23 6.85
N LYS A 90 -5.55 11.96 7.10
CA LYS A 90 -6.89 11.56 7.55
C LYS A 90 -7.28 12.20 8.88
N SER A 91 -6.32 12.57 9.74
CA SER A 91 -6.62 13.28 10.98
C SER A 91 -7.17 14.70 10.75
N LEU A 92 -6.83 15.33 9.62
CA LEU A 92 -7.28 16.69 9.27
C LEU A 92 -8.71 16.74 8.71
N LEU A 93 -9.31 15.60 8.40
CA LEU A 93 -10.68 15.48 7.88
C LEU A 93 -11.73 15.19 8.96
N LYS A 94 -11.30 14.96 10.22
CA LYS A 94 -12.20 14.85 11.39
C LYS A 94 -12.45 16.20 12.07
N LYS A 95 -12.47 17.29 11.31
CA LYS A 95 -12.91 18.61 11.80
C LYS A 95 -14.36 18.85 11.44
#